data_AF-A0A961F4Z7-F1
#
_entry.id   AF-A0A961F4Z7-F1
#
_cell.length_a   1.000
_cell.length_b   1.000
_cell.length_c   1.000
_cell.angle_alpha   90.00
_cell.angle_beta   90.00
_cell.angle_gamma   90.00
#
_symmetry.space_group_name_H-M   'P 1'
#
loop_
_entity.id
_entity.type
_entity.pdbx_description
1 polymer ?
#
loop_
_entity_poly.entity_id
_entity_poly.type
_entity_poly.pdbx_seq_one_letter_code
_entity_poly.pdbx_strand_id
1 'polypeptide(L)'
;PGKRIWFFATGTGFAPFASLLREPETYENYDEVVITHTCREVADLEYGRQLVESLNDDPLIGEMVAGKVRYYPTTTREPSPKMGRITELLKDGTVFRDLGIDPIHPDTDRAMVCGSLGFNVDLKEILEGFGLREGANSDPKEYVVEKAFVG
;
A
#
# COMPACT_ATOMS: atom_id res chain seq x y z
N PRO A 1 -13.98 3.89 -10.53
CA PRO A 1 -12.52 3.98 -10.26
C PRO A 1 -12.24 5.13 -9.28
N GLY A 2 -11.54 4.86 -8.18
CA GLY A 2 -11.06 5.91 -7.28
C GLY A 2 -9.88 6.66 -7.91
N LYS A 3 -9.52 7.81 -7.36
CA LYS A 3 -8.36 8.61 -7.79
C LYS A 3 -7.04 7.98 -7.34
N ARG A 4 -7.02 7.36 -6.16
CA ARG A 4 -5.81 6.84 -5.49
C ARG A 4 -6.03 5.40 -5.05
N ILE A 5 -5.02 4.56 -5.25
CA ILE A 5 -4.99 3.19 -4.72
C ILE A 5 -3.90 3.03 -3.66
N TRP A 6 -4.25 2.40 -2.55
CA TRP A 6 -3.35 2.07 -1.46
C TRP A 6 -3.03 0.57 -1.46
N PHE A 7 -1.76 0.24 -1.40
CA PHE A 7 -1.26 -1.11 -1.17
C PHE A 7 -0.68 -1.19 0.24
N PHE A 8 -1.32 -1.97 1.11
CA PHE A 8 -0.92 -2.16 2.50
C PHE A 8 -0.22 -3.50 2.68
N ALA A 9 1.11 -3.48 2.86
CA ALA A 9 1.94 -4.67 2.97
C ALA A 9 2.70 -4.77 4.29
N THR A 10 2.80 -5.99 4.82
CA THR A 10 3.80 -6.33 5.85
C THR A 10 4.67 -7.49 5.41
N GLY A 11 6.00 -7.35 5.52
CA GLY A 11 6.95 -8.37 5.09
C GLY A 11 6.68 -8.85 3.66
N THR A 12 6.67 -10.16 3.45
CA THR A 12 6.42 -10.78 2.14
C THR A 12 5.04 -10.51 1.55
N GLY A 13 4.10 -9.91 2.31
CA GLY A 13 2.84 -9.39 1.77
C GLY A 13 3.04 -8.34 0.67
N PHE A 14 4.26 -7.84 0.47
CA PHE A 14 4.64 -7.01 -0.67
C PHE A 14 4.58 -7.76 -2.02
N ALA A 15 4.73 -9.08 -2.04
CA ALA A 15 4.85 -9.88 -3.26
C ALA A 15 3.72 -9.67 -4.30
N PRO A 16 2.40 -9.70 -3.95
CA PRO A 16 1.36 -9.40 -4.94
C PRO A 16 1.47 -7.97 -5.49
N PHE A 17 1.84 -7.01 -4.66
CA PHE A 17 1.97 -5.61 -5.07
C PHE A 17 3.19 -5.37 -5.95
N ALA A 18 4.25 -6.15 -5.83
CA ALA A 18 5.36 -6.15 -6.78
C ALA A 18 4.90 -6.47 -8.21
N SER A 19 3.87 -7.30 -8.38
CA SER A 19 3.26 -7.55 -9.69
C SER A 19 2.41 -6.36 -10.13
N LEU A 20 1.51 -5.87 -9.27
CA LEU A 20 0.59 -4.79 -9.60
C LEU A 20 1.29 -3.44 -9.88
N LEU A 21 2.41 -3.16 -9.20
CA LEU A 21 3.25 -2.00 -9.48
C LEU A 21 3.91 -2.06 -10.86
N ARG A 22 3.97 -3.24 -11.49
CA ARG A 22 4.49 -3.41 -12.85
C ARG A 22 3.39 -3.54 -13.90
N GLU A 23 2.13 -3.44 -13.51
CA GLU A 23 0.98 -3.57 -14.39
C GLU A 23 0.59 -2.19 -14.94
N PRO A 24 0.62 -1.96 -16.27
CA PRO A 24 0.17 -0.70 -16.88
C PRO A 24 -1.23 -0.29 -16.45
N GLU A 25 -2.15 -1.26 -16.33
CA GLU A 25 -3.56 -1.02 -15.97
C GLU A 25 -3.71 -0.31 -14.61
N THR A 26 -2.79 -0.55 -13.67
CA THR A 26 -2.77 0.16 -12.37
C THR A 26 -2.66 1.67 -12.58
N TYR A 27 -1.83 2.10 -13.52
CA TYR A 27 -1.58 3.51 -13.80
C TYR A 27 -2.58 4.13 -14.77
N GLU A 28 -3.35 3.32 -15.49
CA GLU A 28 -4.52 3.78 -16.27
C GLU A 28 -5.73 4.01 -15.35
N ASN A 29 -5.93 3.13 -14.37
CA ASN A 29 -7.07 3.16 -13.47
C ASN A 29 -6.94 4.17 -12.33
N TYR A 30 -5.71 4.54 -11.94
CA TYR A 30 -5.44 5.41 -10.80
C TYR A 30 -4.44 6.53 -11.15
N ASP A 31 -4.69 7.71 -10.59
CA ASP A 31 -3.78 8.87 -10.71
C ASP A 31 -2.59 8.74 -9.76
N GLU A 32 -2.78 8.02 -8.65
CA GLU A 32 -1.79 7.88 -7.58
C GLU A 32 -1.81 6.48 -6.97
N VAL A 33 -0.63 5.93 -6.72
CA VAL A 33 -0.41 4.64 -6.05
C VAL A 33 0.41 4.88 -4.79
N VAL A 34 -0.15 4.55 -3.63
CA VAL A 34 0.57 4.60 -2.35
C VAL A 34 0.86 3.18 -1.89
N ILE A 35 2.14 2.82 -1.80
CA ILE A 35 2.57 1.51 -1.31
C ILE A 35 3.24 1.66 0.05
N THR A 36 2.61 1.07 1.07
CA THR A 36 3.18 0.98 2.42
C THR A 36 3.79 -0.40 2.60
N HIS A 37 4.99 -0.45 3.17
CA HIS A 37 5.70 -1.72 3.39
C HIS A 37 6.35 -1.69 4.76
N THR A 38 5.71 -2.36 5.73
CA THR A 38 6.21 -2.41 7.11
C THR A 38 6.95 -3.73 7.36
N CYS A 39 8.20 -3.63 7.78
CA CYS A 39 9.04 -4.78 8.15
C CYS A 39 9.61 -4.65 9.57
N ARG A 40 10.36 -5.66 10.01
CA ARG A 40 11.06 -5.62 11.30
C ARG A 40 12.40 -4.90 11.15
N GLU A 41 13.14 -5.26 10.12
CA GLU A 41 14.51 -4.82 9.87
C GLU A 41 14.60 -4.12 8.50
N VAL A 42 15.64 -3.31 8.30
CA VAL A 42 15.85 -2.55 7.06
C VAL A 42 16.15 -3.50 5.90
N ALA A 43 16.88 -4.59 6.16
CA ALA A 43 17.22 -5.59 5.15
C ALA A 43 15.98 -6.22 4.48
N ASP A 44 14.89 -6.38 5.24
CA ASP A 44 13.61 -6.93 4.73
C ASP A 44 12.94 -5.97 3.71
N LEU A 45 13.26 -4.68 3.74
CA LEU A 45 12.68 -3.66 2.85
C LEU A 45 13.42 -3.56 1.52
N GLU A 46 14.62 -4.13 1.42
CA GLU A 46 15.56 -3.89 0.32
C GLU A 46 14.97 -4.32 -1.03
N TYR A 47 14.31 -5.47 -1.08
CA TYR A 47 13.63 -5.94 -2.29
C TYR A 47 12.57 -4.93 -2.78
N GLY A 48 11.70 -4.48 -1.87
CA GLY A 48 10.63 -3.54 -2.22
C GLY A 48 11.18 -2.18 -2.62
N ARG A 49 12.24 -1.72 -1.95
CA ARG A 49 12.95 -0.47 -2.28
C ARG A 49 13.53 -0.52 -3.69
N GLN A 50 14.31 -1.55 -4.00
CA GLN A 50 14.92 -1.71 -5.33
C GLN A 50 13.87 -1.80 -6.43
N LEU A 51 12.78 -2.53 -6.19
CA LEU A 51 11.70 -2.64 -7.16
C LEU A 51 11.09 -1.28 -7.46
N VAL A 52 10.68 -0.53 -6.43
CA VAL A 52 10.06 0.79 -6.61
C VAL A 52 11.01 1.77 -7.31
N GLU A 53 12.29 1.79 -6.93
CA GLU A 53 13.29 2.67 -7.55
C GLU A 53 13.47 2.36 -9.05
N SER A 54 13.38 1.09 -9.43
CA SER A 54 13.52 0.67 -10.83
C SER A 54 12.31 0.95 -11.72
N LEU A 55 11.12 1.26 -11.14
CA LEU A 55 9.89 1.38 -11.93
C LEU A 55 9.94 2.53 -12.95
N ASN A 56 10.61 3.64 -12.62
CA ASN A 56 10.72 4.77 -13.55
C ASN A 56 11.64 4.47 -14.74
N ASP A 57 12.55 3.51 -14.59
CA ASP A 57 13.48 3.09 -15.64
C ASP A 57 12.93 1.93 -16.49
N ASP A 58 11.72 1.45 -16.17
CA ASP A 58 11.10 0.36 -16.92
C ASP A 58 10.72 0.83 -18.35
N PRO A 59 11.17 0.13 -19.41
CA PRO A 59 10.92 0.55 -20.79
C PRO A 59 9.45 0.55 -21.21
N LEU A 60 8.58 -0.16 -20.50
CA LEU A 60 7.16 -0.30 -20.84
C LEU A 60 6.28 0.64 -20.03
N ILE A 61 6.58 0.81 -18.74
CA ILE A 61 5.70 1.55 -17.81
C ILE A 61 6.34 2.81 -17.23
N GLY A 62 7.63 3.07 -17.43
CA GLY A 62 8.34 4.17 -16.76
C GLY A 62 7.68 5.54 -16.92
N GLU A 63 7.21 5.87 -18.13
CA GLU A 63 6.48 7.12 -18.39
C GLU A 63 5.12 7.16 -17.66
N MET A 64 4.44 6.03 -17.49
CA MET A 64 3.14 5.93 -16.81
C MET A 64 3.31 6.02 -15.28
N VAL A 65 4.40 5.47 -14.76
CA VAL A 65 4.75 5.45 -13.33
C VAL A 65 5.19 6.83 -12.84
N ALA A 66 5.86 7.60 -13.70
CA ALA A 66 6.54 8.84 -13.34
C ALA A 66 5.65 9.78 -12.51
N GLY A 67 6.02 9.97 -11.24
CA GLY A 67 5.32 10.84 -10.30
C GLY A 67 4.01 10.29 -9.71
N LYS A 68 3.59 9.07 -10.08
CA LYS A 68 2.37 8.44 -9.55
C LYS A 68 2.60 7.57 -8.31
N VAL A 69 3.79 7.00 -8.13
CA VAL A 69 4.07 6.05 -7.03
C VAL A 69 4.66 6.77 -5.82
N ARG A 70 4.04 6.57 -4.65
CA ARG A 70 4.57 6.98 -3.34
C ARG A 70 4.88 5.74 -2.51
N TYR A 71 6.16 5.56 -2.20
CA TYR A 71 6.62 4.46 -1.33
C TYR A 71 6.84 4.93 0.09
N TYR A 72 6.16 4.25 1.02
CA TYR A 72 6.18 4.55 2.44
C TYR A 72 6.66 3.32 3.25
N PRO A 73 7.98 3.04 3.23
CA PRO A 73 8.56 1.94 3.98
C PRO A 73 8.68 2.29 5.47
N THR A 74 8.40 1.33 6.34
CA THR A 74 8.62 1.49 7.79
C THR A 74 9.27 0.28 8.44
N THR A 75 10.07 0.50 9.48
CA THR A 75 10.59 -0.56 10.34
C THR A 75 9.96 -0.55 11.72
N THR A 76 9.99 -1.68 12.42
CA THR A 76 9.42 -1.82 13.77
C THR A 76 10.42 -2.23 14.85
N ARG A 77 11.64 -2.65 14.47
CA ARG A 77 12.68 -3.06 15.43
C ARG A 77 14.01 -2.37 15.19
N GLU A 78 14.46 -2.30 13.95
CA GLU A 78 15.71 -1.62 13.58
C GLU A 78 15.46 -0.13 13.31
N PRO A 79 16.28 0.78 13.87
CA PRO A 79 16.21 2.20 13.52
C PRO A 79 16.30 2.45 12.01
N SER A 80 15.36 3.23 11.48
CA SER A 80 15.33 3.65 10.07
C SER A 80 14.71 5.04 9.94
N PRO A 81 14.74 5.69 8.76
CA PRO A 81 14.16 7.02 8.57
C PRO A 81 12.69 7.13 8.98
N LYS A 82 11.92 6.05 8.86
CA LYS A 82 10.54 5.97 9.33
C LYS A 82 10.30 4.67 10.09
N MET A 83 9.90 4.81 11.34
CA MET A 83 9.53 3.67 12.19
C MET A 83 8.03 3.69 12.54
N GLY A 84 7.51 2.53 12.92
CA GLY A 84 6.15 2.34 13.42
C GLY A 84 5.33 1.39 12.56
N ARG A 85 4.25 0.85 13.14
CA ARG A 85 3.29 0.03 12.40
C ARG A 85 2.41 0.96 11.56
N ILE A 86 2.17 0.60 10.30
CA ILE A 86 1.31 1.41 9.44
C ILE A 86 -0.10 1.62 10.01
N THR A 87 -0.64 0.66 10.78
CA THR A 87 -1.91 0.80 11.51
C THR A 87 -1.92 1.99 12.47
N GLU A 88 -0.85 2.20 13.22
CA GLU A 88 -0.70 3.30 14.18
C GLU A 88 -0.55 4.64 13.43
N LEU A 89 0.30 4.64 12.39
CA LEU A 89 0.57 5.81 11.56
C LEU A 89 -0.65 6.27 10.75
N LEU A 90 -1.59 5.36 10.44
CA LEU A 90 -2.90 5.68 9.87
C LEU A 90 -3.81 6.32 10.92
N LYS A 91 -3.91 5.69 12.11
CA LYS A 91 -4.80 6.14 13.19
C LYS A 91 -4.45 7.54 13.71
N ASP A 92 -3.16 7.86 13.82
CA ASP A 92 -2.69 9.17 14.27
C ASP A 92 -2.51 10.20 13.12
N GLY A 93 -2.79 9.77 11.88
CA GLY A 93 -2.70 10.56 10.66
C GLY A 93 -1.28 10.94 10.23
N THR A 94 -0.25 10.34 10.82
CA THR A 94 1.15 10.62 10.50
C THR A 94 1.47 10.29 9.04
N VAL A 95 0.97 9.17 8.53
CA VAL A 95 1.23 8.79 7.13
C VAL A 95 0.71 9.84 6.14
N PHE A 96 -0.44 10.45 6.42
CA PHE A 96 -1.02 11.49 5.56
C PHE A 96 -0.20 12.77 5.59
N ARG A 97 0.25 13.19 6.79
CA ARG A 97 1.11 14.36 6.96
C ARG A 97 2.46 14.18 6.27
N ASP A 98 3.08 13.02 6.44
CA ASP A 98 4.39 12.72 5.85
C ASP A 98 4.33 12.70 4.32
N LEU A 99 3.26 12.15 3.75
CA LEU A 99 3.06 12.10 2.31
C LEU A 99 2.52 13.42 1.74
N GLY A 100 2.02 14.33 2.59
CA GLY A 100 1.42 15.59 2.17
C GLY A 100 0.11 15.39 1.39
N ILE A 101 -0.71 14.43 1.81
CA ILE A 101 -1.95 14.05 1.12
C ILE A 101 -3.15 14.06 2.08
N ASP A 102 -4.36 14.16 1.52
CA ASP A 102 -5.59 14.07 2.30
C ASP A 102 -5.80 12.65 2.87
N PRO A 103 -6.50 12.52 4.02
CA PRO A 103 -6.92 11.24 4.55
C PRO A 103 -7.71 10.40 3.55
N ILE A 104 -7.77 9.09 3.81
CA ILE A 104 -8.53 8.15 2.99
C ILE A 104 -10.02 8.54 2.96
N HIS A 105 -10.62 8.53 1.77
CA HIS A 105 -12.03 8.84 1.57
C HIS A 105 -12.68 7.87 0.56
N PRO A 106 -13.89 7.35 0.79
CA PRO A 106 -14.50 6.29 -0.04
C PRO A 106 -14.71 6.70 -1.51
N ASP A 107 -14.93 7.99 -1.78
CA ASP A 107 -15.12 8.48 -3.15
C ASP A 107 -13.82 8.47 -3.97
N THR A 108 -12.67 8.65 -3.32
CA THR A 108 -11.38 8.85 -3.99
C THR A 108 -10.39 7.72 -3.81
N ASP A 109 -10.57 6.88 -2.79
CA ASP A 109 -9.56 5.91 -2.38
C ASP A 109 -10.02 4.47 -2.58
N ARG A 110 -9.10 3.65 -3.07
CA ARG A 110 -9.21 2.20 -3.08
C ARG A 110 -8.05 1.60 -2.30
N ALA A 111 -8.23 0.40 -1.76
CA ALA A 111 -7.16 -0.26 -1.01
C ALA A 111 -7.08 -1.77 -1.26
N MET A 112 -5.87 -2.30 -1.22
CA MET A 112 -5.61 -3.73 -1.16
C MET A 112 -4.69 -4.00 0.02
N VAL A 113 -5.02 -5.01 0.82
CA VAL A 113 -4.30 -5.34 2.06
C VAL A 113 -3.73 -6.75 1.94
N CYS A 114 -2.43 -6.90 2.18
CA CYS A 114 -1.79 -8.21 2.22
C CYS A 114 -0.75 -8.28 3.35
N GLY A 115 -1.02 -9.15 4.33
CA GLY A 115 -0.12 -9.40 5.45
C GLY A 115 -0.62 -10.53 6.35
N SER A 116 -0.21 -10.48 7.62
CA SER A 116 -0.67 -11.44 8.63
C SER A 116 -2.17 -11.29 8.93
N LEU A 117 -2.82 -12.32 9.48
CA LEU A 117 -4.23 -12.26 9.83
C LEU A 117 -4.56 -11.10 10.79
N GLY A 118 -3.75 -10.91 11.84
CA GLY A 118 -3.94 -9.81 12.78
C GLY A 118 -3.82 -8.44 12.10
N PHE A 119 -2.81 -8.27 11.24
CA PHE A 119 -2.65 -7.05 10.44
C PHE A 119 -3.86 -6.79 9.53
N ASN A 120 -4.35 -7.81 8.85
CA ASN A 120 -5.50 -7.71 7.95
C ASN A 120 -6.78 -7.31 8.70
N VAL A 121 -7.00 -7.85 9.89
CA VAL A 121 -8.15 -7.50 10.75
C VAL A 121 -8.04 -6.05 11.22
N ASP A 122 -6.86 -5.62 11.69
CA ASP A 122 -6.64 -4.23 12.11
C ASP A 122 -6.85 -3.24 10.96
N LEU A 123 -6.35 -3.54 9.75
CA LEU A 123 -6.52 -2.68 8.58
C LEU A 123 -7.98 -2.61 8.14
N LYS A 124 -8.71 -3.74 8.20
CA LYS A 124 -10.15 -3.74 7.92
C LYS A 124 -10.89 -2.75 8.80
N GLU A 125 -10.68 -2.81 10.12
CA GLU A 125 -11.33 -1.88 11.06
C GLU A 125 -10.96 -0.42 10.76
N ILE A 126 -9.69 -0.14 10.44
CA ILE A 126 -9.23 1.21 10.09
C ILE A 126 -9.89 1.71 8.81
N LEU A 127 -9.93 0.91 7.75
CA LEU A 127 -10.49 1.29 6.45
C LEU A 127 -12.02 1.50 6.54
N GLU A 128 -12.72 0.64 7.28
CA GLU A 128 -14.14 0.83 7.58
C GLU A 128 -14.37 2.09 8.42
N GLY A 129 -13.45 2.44 9.33
CA GLY A 129 -13.44 3.71 10.06
C GLY A 129 -13.30 4.95 9.17
N PHE A 130 -12.64 4.82 8.01
CA PHE A 130 -12.62 5.84 6.95
C PHE A 130 -13.83 5.77 6.01
N GLY A 131 -14.77 4.86 6.24
CA GLY A 131 -16.00 4.70 5.44
C GLY A 131 -15.86 3.82 4.20
N LEU A 132 -14.73 3.14 4.01
CA LEU A 132 -14.54 2.20 2.90
C LEU A 132 -15.26 0.88 3.21
N ARG A 133 -15.74 0.20 2.16
CA ARG A 133 -16.43 -1.09 2.29
C ARG A 133 -15.65 -2.19 1.59
N GLU A 134 -15.67 -3.38 2.20
CA GLU A 134 -15.05 -4.57 1.63
C GLU A 134 -15.79 -5.00 0.35
N GLY A 135 -15.02 -5.22 -0.71
CA GLY A 135 -15.49 -5.74 -1.98
C GLY A 135 -15.14 -7.21 -2.18
N ALA A 136 -15.74 -7.79 -3.19
CA ALA A 136 -15.39 -9.10 -3.72
C ALA A 136 -15.46 -9.07 -5.26
N ASN A 137 -14.96 -10.11 -5.93
CA ASN A 137 -15.03 -10.19 -7.40
C ASN A 137 -16.46 -10.07 -7.93
N SER A 138 -17.46 -10.53 -7.18
CA SER A 138 -18.88 -10.45 -7.55
C SER A 138 -19.55 -9.12 -7.19
N ASP A 139 -18.95 -8.33 -6.31
CA ASP A 139 -19.47 -7.04 -5.83
C ASP A 139 -18.28 -6.12 -5.49
N PRO A 140 -17.64 -5.50 -6.50
CA PRO A 140 -16.48 -4.65 -6.28
C PRO A 140 -16.85 -3.42 -5.46
N LYS A 141 -16.06 -3.14 -4.42
CA LYS A 141 -16.22 -1.96 -3.55
C LYS A 141 -14.90 -1.22 -3.39
N GLU A 142 -14.61 -0.70 -2.20
CA GLU A 142 -13.50 0.21 -1.98
C GLU A 142 -12.22 -0.51 -1.57
N TYR A 143 -12.28 -1.67 -0.91
CA TYR A 143 -11.07 -2.42 -0.61
C TYR A 143 -11.24 -3.94 -0.66
N VAL A 144 -10.12 -4.65 -0.80
CA VAL A 144 -10.03 -6.11 -0.70
C VAL A 144 -8.88 -6.52 0.23
N VAL A 145 -9.01 -7.68 0.86
CA VAL A 145 -8.01 -8.24 1.77
C VAL A 145 -7.59 -9.61 1.28
N GLU A 146 -6.28 -9.80 1.11
CA GLU A 146 -5.69 -11.09 0.78
C GLU A 146 -4.80 -11.58 1.93
N LYS A 147 -4.81 -12.90 2.18
CA LYS A 147 -3.96 -13.51 3.22
C LYS A 147 -2.57 -13.76 2.64
N ALA A 148 -1.53 -13.17 3.22
CA ALA A 148 -0.16 -13.44 2.79
C ALA A 148 0.29 -14.89 3.10
N PHE A 149 -0.28 -15.49 4.15
CA PHE A 149 -0.02 -16.89 4.55
C PHE A 149 -1.26 -17.49 5.24
N VAL A 150 -1.46 -18.80 5.06
CA VAL A 150 -2.31 -19.61 5.95
C VAL A 150 -1.39 -20.12 7.04
N GLY A 151 -1.33 -19.40 8.16
CA GLY A 151 -0.63 -19.83 9.37
C GLY A 151 -1.36 -20.94 10.10
#